data_AF-W2KG30-F1
#
_entry.id   AF-W2KG30-F1
#
_cell.length_a   1.000
_cell.length_b   1.000
_cell.length_c   1.000
_cell.angle_alpha   90.00
_cell.angle_beta   90.00
_cell.angle_gamma   90.00
#
_symmetry.space_group_name_H-M   'P 1'
#
loop_
_entity.id
_entity.type
_entity.pdbx_description
1 polymer ?
#
loop_
_entity_poly.entity_id
_entity_poly.type
_entity_poly.pdbx_seq_one_letter_code
_entity_poly.pdbx_strand_id
1 'polypeptide(L)'
;MDNSPPKKKKKKQRSYSVRKKRDAVRRIQEVGVEEVARELQCVRGTAHGWCQQADKLLSFTGHATSKTMKRQGRKELFPDVAAIVTFMKVKRRAEL
;
A
#
# COMPACT_ATOMS: atom_id res chain seq x y z
N MET A 1 1.99 3.10 43.26
CA MET A 1 2.89 3.22 42.09
C MET A 1 2.19 2.55 40.92
N ASP A 2 1.57 3.34 40.04
CA ASP A 2 0.85 2.82 38.87
C ASP A 2 1.84 2.24 37.85
N ASN A 3 1.96 0.91 37.81
CA ASN A 3 2.80 0.16 36.85
C ASN A 3 2.04 -0.08 35.53
N SER A 4 1.36 0.94 35.01
CA SER A 4 0.70 0.82 33.71
C SER A 4 1.73 1.02 32.58
N PRO A 5 1.91 0.04 31.66
CA PRO A 5 2.86 0.19 30.57
C PRO A 5 2.50 1.41 29.72
N PRO A 6 3.49 2.22 29.28
CA PRO A 6 3.22 3.45 28.54
C PRO A 6 2.43 3.11 27.27
N LYS A 7 1.25 3.72 27.13
CA LYS A 7 0.37 3.57 25.95
C LYS A 7 1.18 3.92 24.70
N LYS A 8 1.47 2.93 23.85
CA LYS A 8 2.20 3.12 22.59
C LYS A 8 1.45 4.16 21.74
N LYS A 9 2.03 5.35 21.57
CA LYS A 9 1.48 6.39 20.69
C LYS A 9 1.37 5.80 19.28
N LYS A 10 0.16 5.81 18.70
CA LYS A 10 -0.06 5.41 17.31
C LYS A 10 0.78 6.34 16.42
N LYS A 11 1.88 5.83 15.85
CA LYS A 11 2.71 6.59 14.90
C LYS A 11 1.82 6.97 13.71
N LYS A 12 1.63 8.27 13.46
CA LYS A 12 0.91 8.78 12.30
C LYS A 12 1.53 8.13 11.06
N GLN A 13 0.76 7.35 10.31
CA GLN A 13 1.28 6.70 9.11
C GLN A 13 1.60 7.78 8.08
N ARG A 14 2.90 7.99 7.83
CA ARG A 14 3.37 8.90 6.79
C ARG A 14 3.10 8.24 5.44
N SER A 15 2.21 8.84 4.64
CA SER A 15 1.95 8.38 3.27
C SER A 15 3.03 8.89 2.34
N TYR A 16 3.62 7.99 1.54
CA TYR A 16 4.62 8.35 0.52
C TYR A 16 4.07 8.07 -0.88
N SER A 17 4.31 8.98 -1.83
CA SER A 17 3.97 8.77 -3.23
C SER A 17 4.87 7.71 -3.87
N VAL A 18 4.41 7.07 -4.93
CA VAL A 18 5.18 6.09 -5.71
C VAL A 18 6.47 6.71 -6.25
N ARG A 19 6.45 7.98 -6.68
CA ARG A 19 7.66 8.72 -7.06
C ARG A 19 8.72 8.68 -5.96
N LYS A 20 8.35 9.09 -4.75
CA LYS A 20 9.27 9.13 -3.61
C LYS A 20 9.78 7.74 -3.22
N LYS A 21 8.94 6.70 -3.36
CA LYS A 21 9.34 5.30 -3.16
C LYS A 21 10.36 4.83 -4.21
N ARG A 22 10.19 5.21 -5.48
CA ARG A 22 11.15 4.87 -6.55
C ARG A 22 12.49 5.54 -6.38
N ASP A 23 12.47 6.82 -6.07
CA ASP A 23 13.71 7.58 -5.86
C ASP A 23 14.46 7.02 -4.66
N ALA A 24 13.75 6.62 -3.60
CA ALA A 24 14.33 5.87 -2.48
C ALA A 24 14.92 4.52 -2.92
N VAL A 25 14.22 3.72 -3.74
CA VAL A 25 14.74 2.42 -4.22
C VAL A 25 16.01 2.58 -5.06
N ARG A 26 16.07 3.58 -5.96
CA ARG A 26 17.28 3.87 -6.73
C ARG A 26 18.45 4.23 -5.83
N ARG A 27 18.23 5.13 -4.87
CA ARG A 27 19.22 5.49 -3.86
C ARG A 27 19.65 4.30 -2.99
N ILE A 28 18.74 3.39 -2.64
CA ILE A 28 19.08 2.18 -1.85
C ILE A 28 20.06 1.30 -2.61
N GLN A 29 19.96 1.21 -3.94
CA GLN A 29 20.90 0.44 -4.76
C GLN A 29 22.30 1.08 -4.78
N GLU A 30 22.38 2.39 -4.59
CA GLU A 30 23.65 3.14 -4.59
C GLU A 30 24.33 3.18 -3.21
N VAL A 31 23.57 3.50 -2.14
CA VAL A 31 24.12 3.79 -0.80
C VAL A 31 23.63 2.85 0.30
N GLY A 32 22.70 1.94 -0.02
CA GLY A 32 22.14 1.00 0.94
C GLY A 32 20.93 1.52 1.74
N VAL A 33 20.26 0.59 2.43
CA VAL A 33 18.97 0.83 3.11
C VAL A 33 19.09 1.78 4.30
N GLU A 34 20.19 1.71 5.05
CA GLU A 34 20.35 2.49 6.28
C GLU A 34 20.52 3.98 6.01
N GLU A 35 21.34 4.31 5.01
CA GLU A 35 21.60 5.69 4.64
C GLU A 35 20.34 6.37 4.10
N VAL A 36 19.59 5.67 3.23
CA VAL A 36 18.31 6.18 2.73
C VAL A 36 17.27 6.33 3.83
N ALA A 37 17.27 5.46 4.84
CA ALA A 37 16.36 5.59 5.98
C ALA A 37 16.69 6.84 6.82
N ARG A 38 17.98 7.14 7.01
CA ARG A 38 18.46 8.36 7.69
C ARG A 38 18.05 9.61 6.91
N GLU A 39 18.34 9.66 5.61
CA GLU A 39 18.04 10.80 4.75
C GLU A 39 16.55 11.10 4.65
N LEU A 40 15.71 10.06 4.50
CA LEU A 40 14.27 10.22 4.40
C LEU A 40 13.57 10.36 5.76
N GLN A 41 14.33 10.26 6.85
CA GLN A 41 13.84 10.20 8.23
C GLN A 41 12.69 9.21 8.36
N CYS A 42 12.86 8.02 7.77
CA CYS A 42 11.88 6.94 7.81
C CYS A 42 12.41 5.79 8.67
N VAL A 43 11.49 4.95 9.16
CA VAL A 43 11.90 3.74 9.90
C VAL A 43 12.62 2.81 8.92
N ARG A 44 13.74 2.20 9.33
CA ARG A 44 14.50 1.24 8.50
C ARG A 44 13.62 0.20 7.82
N GLY A 45 12.63 -0.33 8.54
CA GLY A 45 11.66 -1.31 8.01
C GLY A 45 10.85 -0.79 6.82
N THR A 46 10.59 0.52 6.73
CA THR A 46 9.91 1.14 5.60
C THR A 46 10.80 1.15 4.36
N ALA A 47 12.05 1.60 4.49
CA ALA A 47 13.02 1.59 3.39
C ALA A 47 13.30 0.15 2.90
N HIS A 48 13.48 -0.78 3.84
CA HIS A 48 13.62 -2.20 3.54
C HIS A 48 12.40 -2.77 2.80
N GLY A 49 11.18 -2.43 3.25
CA GLY A 49 9.95 -2.86 2.58
C GLY A 49 9.83 -2.35 1.15
N TRP A 50 10.33 -1.15 0.85
CA TRP A 50 10.40 -0.65 -0.52
C TRP A 50 11.45 -1.37 -1.35
N CYS A 51 12.60 -1.71 -0.77
CA CYS A 51 13.63 -2.52 -1.43
C CYS A 51 13.09 -3.90 -1.81
N GLN A 52 12.33 -4.56 -0.92
CA GLN A 52 11.67 -5.84 -1.25
C GLN A 52 10.61 -5.71 -2.35
N GLN A 53 10.05 -4.52 -2.55
CA GLN A 53 9.07 -4.23 -3.60
C GLN A 53 9.69 -3.51 -4.80
N ALA A 54 11.02 -3.49 -4.93
CA ALA A 54 11.74 -2.73 -5.94
C ALA A 54 11.23 -3.03 -7.35
N ASP A 55 11.15 -4.31 -7.74
CA ASP A 55 10.71 -4.70 -9.08
C ASP A 55 9.30 -4.21 -9.38
N LYS A 56 8.38 -4.31 -8.41
CA LYS A 56 7.00 -3.85 -8.56
C LYS A 56 6.96 -2.32 -8.66
N LEU A 57 7.77 -1.62 -7.86
CA LEU A 57 7.83 -0.16 -7.87
C LEU A 57 8.40 0.38 -9.19
N LEU A 58 9.43 -0.25 -9.72
CA LEU A 58 10.09 0.12 -10.97
C LEU A 58 9.22 -0.22 -12.19
N SER A 59 8.56 -1.37 -12.21
CA SER A 59 7.66 -1.80 -13.30
C SER A 59 6.28 -1.13 -13.30
N PHE A 60 5.92 -0.35 -12.28
CA PHE A 60 4.58 0.24 -12.18
C PHE A 60 4.31 1.31 -13.25
N THR A 61 3.44 1.05 -14.22
CA THR A 61 3.11 2.03 -15.28
C THR A 61 2.03 3.05 -14.86
N GLY A 62 1.64 3.11 -13.58
CA GLY A 62 0.62 4.05 -13.10
C GLY A 62 1.16 5.42 -12.72
N HIS A 63 0.26 6.31 -12.26
CA HIS A 63 0.61 7.70 -11.97
C HIS A 63 1.56 7.85 -10.78
N ALA A 64 2.64 8.61 -10.96
CA ALA A 64 3.74 8.73 -10.01
C ALA A 64 3.37 9.46 -8.70
N THR A 65 2.34 10.31 -8.71
CA THR A 65 1.84 10.97 -7.49
C THR A 65 0.94 10.08 -6.64
N SER A 66 0.49 8.94 -7.19
CA SER A 66 -0.32 7.96 -6.46
C SER A 66 0.41 7.49 -5.20
N LYS A 67 -0.33 7.31 -4.11
CA LYS A 67 0.20 6.79 -2.84
C LYS A 67 0.26 5.26 -2.84
N THR A 68 -0.60 4.63 -3.65
CA THR A 68 -0.72 3.18 -3.80
C THR A 68 -0.37 2.78 -5.22
N MET A 69 0.18 1.58 -5.36
CA MET A 69 0.25 0.91 -6.64
C MET A 69 -1.11 0.24 -6.81
N LYS A 70 -1.87 0.60 -7.86
CA LYS A 70 -3.25 0.14 -8.10
C LYS A 70 -3.41 -1.36 -7.79
N ARG A 71 -4.59 -1.76 -7.30
CA ARG A 71 -4.95 -3.12 -6.81
C ARG A 71 -4.43 -3.51 -5.42
N GLN A 72 -3.95 -2.55 -4.62
CA GLN A 72 -3.75 -2.74 -3.18
C GLN A 72 -5.07 -2.47 -2.44
N GLY A 73 -5.88 -3.52 -2.32
CA GLY A 73 -7.13 -3.53 -1.57
C GLY A 73 -7.55 -4.98 -1.32
N ARG A 74 -8.33 -5.22 -0.27
CA ARG A 74 -8.92 -6.55 -0.04
C ARG A 74 -9.79 -6.85 -1.27
N LYS A 75 -9.43 -7.87 -2.04
CA LYS A 75 -10.34 -8.39 -3.06
C LYS A 75 -11.46 -9.06 -2.29
N GLU A 76 -12.59 -8.39 -2.16
CA GLU A 76 -13.77 -9.04 -1.60
C GLU A 76 -14.15 -10.18 -2.55
N LEU A 77 -13.93 -11.41 -2.08
CA LEU A 77 -14.48 -12.59 -2.70
C LEU A 77 -15.97 -12.56 -2.38
N PHE A 78 -16.76 -12.02 -3.31
CA PHE A 78 -18.20 -12.17 -3.25
C PHE A 78 -18.51 -13.67 -3.36
N PRO A 79 -19.20 -14.27 -2.37
CA PRO A 79 -19.38 -15.72 -2.30
C PRO A 79 -20.06 -16.30 -3.55
N ASP A 80 -20.96 -15.54 -4.18
CA ASP A 80 -21.61 -15.95 -5.42
C ASP A 80 -22.03 -14.72 -6.26
N VAL A 81 -21.13 -14.29 -7.15
CA VAL A 81 -21.40 -13.20 -8.09
C VAL A 81 -22.50 -13.58 -9.08
N ALA A 82 -22.60 -14.86 -9.46
CA ALA A 82 -23.57 -15.34 -10.44
C ALA A 82 -25.00 -15.27 -9.89
N ALA A 83 -25.22 -15.67 -8.63
CA ALA A 83 -26.51 -15.53 -7.96
C ALA A 83 -26.96 -14.06 -7.87
N ILE A 84 -26.06 -13.15 -7.50
CA ILE A 84 -26.39 -11.72 -7.40
C ILE A 84 -26.79 -11.15 -8.76
N VAL A 85 -26.02 -11.44 -9.81
CA VAL A 85 -26.33 -10.97 -11.17
C VAL A 85 -27.65 -11.56 -11.67
N THR A 86 -27.93 -12.83 -11.34
CA THR A 86 -29.18 -13.50 -11.72
C THR A 86 -30.37 -12.86 -11.02
N PHE A 87 -30.28 -12.61 -9.72
CA PHE A 87 -31.29 -11.89 -8.95
C PHE A 87 -31.57 -10.49 -9.53
N MET A 88 -30.52 -9.72 -9.83
CA MET A 88 -30.66 -8.38 -10.43
C MET A 88 -31.34 -8.42 -11.81
N LYS A 89 -31.03 -9.44 -12.63
CA LYS A 89 -31.67 -9.63 -13.94
C LYS A 89 -33.14 -10.02 -13.83
N VAL A 90 -33.48 -10.89 -12.88
CA VAL A 90 -34.86 -11.30 -12.61
C VAL A 90 -35.69 -10.10 -12.14
N LYS A 91 -35.18 -9.33 -11.17
CA LYS A 91 -35.85 -8.09 -10.71
C LYS A 91 -36.10 -7.12 -11.86
N ARG A 92 -35.11 -6.86 -12.72
CA ARG A 92 -35.27 -5.93 -13.86
C ARG A 92 -36.32 -6.39 -14.87
N ARG A 93 -36.51 -7.70 -15.05
CA ARG A 93 -37.54 -8.25 -15.95
C ARG A 93 -38.94 -8.24 -15.35
N ALA A 94 -39.06 -8.26 -14.03
CA ALA A 94 -40.35 -8.19 -13.33
C ALA A 94 -40.91 -6.75 -13.21
N GLU A 95 -40.07 -5.75 -13.47
CA GLU A 95 -40.43 -4.33 -13.48
C GLU A 95 -40.76 -3.80 -14.91
N LEU A 96 -40.72 -4.68 -15.92
CA LEU A 96 -41.17 -4.43 -17.30
C LEU A 96 -42.51 -5.13 -17.54
#